data_AF-A0A6N8VPE1-F1
#
_entry.id   AF-A0A6N8VPE1-F1
#
_cell.length_a   1.000
_cell.length_b   1.000
_cell.length_c   1.000
_cell.angle_alpha   90.00
_cell.angle_beta   90.00
_cell.angle_gamma   90.00
#
_symmetry.space_group_name_H-M   'P 1'
#
loop_
_entity.id
_entity.type
_entity.pdbx_description
1 polymer ?
#
loop_
_entity_poly.entity_id
_entity_poly.type
_entity_poly.pdbx_seq_one_letter_code
_entity_poly.pdbx_strand_id
1 'polypeptide(L)'
;MATVKRTFLELYALAVCFINILIGSIAVGIIIYGAVSVISPELTLSSWEYSKYQSNDEFIASRPDTENFSDKFKNMSVQEISRERDVAYRLALKAEQRDGMQSIIRFFIVLLIQIILFIVHWRLAQRQRSSD
;
A
#
# COMPACT_ATOMS: atom_id res chain seq x y z
N MET A 1 -36.13 30.78 10.04
CA MET A 1 -34.68 30.75 9.72
C MET A 1 -33.87 29.77 10.56
N ALA A 2 -34.18 29.54 11.84
CA ALA A 2 -33.42 28.61 12.69
C ALA A 2 -33.53 27.13 12.25
N THR A 3 -34.70 26.69 11.79
CA THR A 3 -34.95 25.33 11.27
C THR A 3 -34.14 25.00 10.02
N VAL A 4 -34.11 25.90 9.02
CA VAL A 4 -33.33 25.70 7.78
C VAL A 4 -31.83 25.57 8.07
N LYS A 5 -31.30 26.36 9.01
CA LYS A 5 -29.89 26.28 9.42
C LYS A 5 -29.55 24.96 10.12
N ARG A 6 -30.48 24.39 10.90
CA ARG A 6 -30.32 23.08 11.56
C ARG A 6 -30.29 21.94 10.54
N THR A 7 -31.25 21.92 9.60
CA THR A 7 -31.30 20.90 8.54
C THR A 7 -30.04 20.91 7.66
N PHE A 8 -29.48 22.09 7.37
CA PHE A 8 -28.24 22.21 6.61
C PHE A 8 -27.03 21.62 7.37
N LEU A 9 -26.95 21.86 8.68
CA LEU A 9 -25.86 21.37 9.53
C LEU A 9 -25.92 19.85 9.75
N GLU A 10 -27.13 19.29 9.87
CA GLU A 10 -27.34 17.84 9.91
C GLU A 10 -26.93 17.19 8.58
N LEU A 11 -27.40 17.73 7.45
CA LEU A 11 -27.05 17.21 6.12
C LEU A 11 -25.53 17.26 5.89
N TYR A 12 -24.88 18.35 6.28
CA TYR A 12 -23.42 18.47 6.23
C TYR A 12 -22.73 17.39 7.06
N ALA A 13 -23.15 17.20 8.32
CA ALA A 13 -22.55 16.18 9.19
C ALA A 13 -22.72 14.77 8.63
N LEU A 14 -23.91 14.45 8.08
CA LEU A 14 -24.17 13.16 7.44
C LEU A 14 -23.33 12.97 6.17
N ALA A 15 -23.18 14.01 5.35
CA ALA A 15 -22.35 13.96 4.14
C ALA A 15 -20.88 13.70 4.48
N VAL A 16 -20.34 14.39 5.50
CA VAL A 16 -18.97 14.15 5.98
C VAL A 16 -18.81 12.73 6.52
N CYS A 17 -19.78 12.24 7.31
CA CYS A 17 -19.77 10.85 7.79
C CYS A 17 -19.77 9.84 6.64
N PHE A 18 -20.55 10.07 5.59
CA PHE A 18 -20.59 9.21 4.41
C PHE A 18 -19.23 9.20 3.68
N ILE A 19 -18.62 10.37 3.47
CA ILE A 19 -17.29 10.49 2.86
C ILE A 19 -16.23 9.77 3.70
N ASN A 20 -16.27 9.89 5.03
CA ASN A 20 -15.34 9.20 5.92
C ASN A 20 -15.47 7.68 5.82
N ILE A 21 -16.68 7.14 5.70
CA ILE A 21 -16.92 5.71 5.48
C ILE A 21 -16.32 5.28 4.13
N LEU A 22 -16.53 6.05 3.06
CA LEU A 22 -15.99 5.75 1.74
C LEU A 22 -14.45 5.71 1.78
N ILE A 23 -13.80 6.76 2.32
CA ILE A 23 -12.34 6.81 2.44
C ILE A 23 -11.82 5.69 3.35
N GLY A 24 -12.51 5.43 4.47
CA GLY A 24 -12.18 4.34 5.38
C GLY A 24 -12.22 2.97 4.70
N SER A 25 -13.22 2.73 3.84
CA SER A 25 -13.32 1.46 3.08
C SER A 25 -12.13 1.25 2.13
N ILE A 26 -11.69 2.31 1.45
CA ILE A 26 -10.51 2.28 0.58
C ILE A 26 -9.24 2.03 1.40
N ALA A 27 -9.10 2.71 2.55
CA ALA A 27 -7.95 2.53 3.44
C ALA A 27 -7.85 1.09 3.96
N VAL A 28 -8.98 0.46 4.31
CA VAL A 28 -9.02 -0.96 4.72
C VAL A 28 -8.56 -1.86 3.58
N GLY A 29 -9.02 -1.63 2.35
CA GLY A 29 -8.56 -2.38 1.17
C GLY A 29 -7.04 -2.31 0.99
N ILE A 30 -6.45 -1.13 1.16
CA ILE A 30 -5.00 -0.93 1.05
C ILE A 30 -4.24 -1.61 2.20
N ILE A 31 -4.76 -1.57 3.43
CA ILE A 31 -4.18 -2.29 4.57
C ILE A 31 -4.17 -3.80 4.30
N ILE A 32 -5.28 -4.35 3.79
CA ILE A 32 -5.36 -5.77 3.44
C ILE A 32 -4.35 -6.11 2.35
N TYR A 33 -4.27 -5.31 1.28
CA TYR A 33 -3.27 -5.51 0.23
C TYR A 33 -1.84 -5.49 0.79
N GLY A 34 -1.52 -4.49 1.62
CA GLY A 34 -0.22 -4.40 2.28
C GLY A 34 0.08 -5.62 3.16
N ALA A 35 -0.93 -6.19 3.83
CA ALA A 35 -0.76 -7.41 4.61
C ALA A 35 -0.43 -8.62 3.71
N VAL A 36 -1.04 -8.71 2.54
CA VAL A 36 -0.68 -9.72 1.52
C VAL A 36 0.76 -9.52 1.06
N SER A 37 1.21 -8.28 0.76
CA SER A 37 2.61 -8.00 0.40
C SER A 37 3.61 -8.41 1.50
N VAL A 38 3.23 -8.30 2.77
CA VAL A 38 4.10 -8.70 3.89
C VAL A 38 4.16 -10.23 4.03
N ILE A 39 3.00 -10.91 3.96
CA ILE A 39 2.89 -12.36 4.18
C ILE A 39 3.38 -13.15 2.96
N SER A 40 3.05 -12.70 1.76
CA SER A 40 3.32 -13.37 0.49
C SER A 40 3.80 -12.35 -0.56
N PRO A 41 5.02 -11.81 -0.39
CA PRO A 41 5.57 -10.81 -1.31
C PRO A 41 5.73 -11.33 -2.74
N GLU A 42 5.84 -12.65 -2.94
CA GLU A 42 5.93 -13.24 -4.28
C GLU A 42 4.67 -13.04 -5.11
N LEU A 43 3.50 -12.95 -4.47
CA LEU A 43 2.21 -12.72 -5.14
C LEU A 43 1.99 -11.25 -5.50
N THR A 44 2.63 -10.33 -4.78
CA THR A 44 2.46 -8.88 -4.99
C THR A 44 3.60 -8.25 -5.76
N LEU A 45 4.73 -8.96 -5.89
CA LEU A 45 5.84 -8.57 -6.74
C LEU A 45 5.36 -8.38 -8.18
N SER A 46 5.77 -7.27 -8.81
CA SER A 46 5.36 -7.00 -10.19
C SER A 46 5.80 -8.12 -11.14
N SER A 47 5.00 -8.43 -12.16
CA SER A 47 5.33 -9.51 -13.11
C SER A 47 6.68 -9.29 -13.80
N TRP A 48 7.01 -8.02 -14.09
CA TRP A 48 8.31 -7.65 -14.65
C TRP A 48 9.45 -7.88 -13.67
N GLU A 49 9.27 -7.61 -12.39
CA GLU A 49 10.33 -7.84 -11.40
C GLU A 49 10.50 -9.33 -11.09
N TYR A 50 9.39 -10.08 -11.03
CA TYR A 50 9.40 -11.53 -10.87
C TYR A 50 10.10 -12.25 -12.03
N SER A 51 9.87 -11.82 -13.28
CA SER A 51 10.43 -12.49 -14.47
C SER A 51 11.96 -12.43 -14.51
N LYS A 52 12.58 -11.35 -14.01
CA LYS A 52 14.04 -11.17 -14.00
C LYS A 52 14.79 -12.24 -13.23
N TYR A 53 14.15 -12.88 -12.26
CA TYR A 53 14.81 -13.84 -11.38
C TYR A 53 14.57 -15.30 -11.79
N GLN A 54 13.82 -15.55 -12.87
CA GLN A 54 13.47 -16.90 -13.31
C GLN A 54 14.66 -17.68 -13.88
N SER A 55 15.55 -17.03 -14.63
CA SER A 55 16.74 -17.64 -15.22
C SER A 55 17.96 -16.73 -15.06
N ASN A 56 19.16 -17.28 -15.25
CA ASN A 56 20.38 -16.49 -15.25
C ASN A 56 20.43 -15.55 -16.46
N ASP A 57 19.89 -15.98 -17.60
CA ASP A 57 19.84 -15.16 -18.83
C ASP A 57 18.95 -13.93 -18.63
N GLU A 58 17.75 -14.11 -18.07
CA GLU A 58 16.83 -13.00 -17.74
C GLU A 58 17.44 -12.08 -16.69
N PHE A 59 18.12 -12.64 -15.69
CA PHE A 59 18.79 -11.86 -14.66
C PHE A 59 19.88 -10.98 -15.23
N ILE A 60 20.71 -11.50 -16.14
CA ILE A 60 21.76 -10.74 -16.82
C ILE A 60 21.14 -9.71 -17.76
N ALA A 61 20.17 -10.11 -18.58
CA ALA A 61 19.51 -9.24 -19.57
C ALA A 61 18.74 -8.07 -18.93
N SER A 62 18.23 -8.25 -17.70
CA SER A 62 17.52 -7.20 -16.97
C SER A 62 18.41 -6.10 -16.38
N ARG A 63 19.74 -6.27 -16.41
CA ARG A 63 20.69 -5.30 -15.86
C ARG A 63 20.98 -4.21 -16.89
N PRO A 64 21.25 -2.98 -16.43
CA PRO A 64 21.66 -1.91 -17.34
C PRO A 64 22.97 -2.31 -18.04
N ASP A 65 22.98 -2.15 -19.36
CA ASP A 65 24.16 -2.41 -20.20
C ASP A 65 25.21 -1.33 -19.95
N THR A 66 25.99 -1.54 -18.91
CA THR A 66 27.18 -0.75 -18.61
C THR A 66 28.37 -1.66 -18.78
N GLU A 67 29.45 -1.16 -19.37
CA GLU A 67 30.68 -1.95 -19.66
C GLU A 67 31.13 -2.76 -18.43
N ASN A 68 31.08 -2.15 -17.25
CA ASN A 68 31.45 -2.79 -15.98
C ASN A 68 30.54 -3.96 -15.57
N PHE A 69 29.24 -3.94 -15.92
CA PHE A 69 28.31 -5.00 -15.53
C PHE A 69 28.44 -6.21 -16.45
N SER A 70 28.42 -6.00 -17.77
CA SER A 70 28.59 -7.07 -18.76
C SER A 70 29.87 -7.85 -18.49
N ASP A 71 30.98 -7.16 -18.24
CA ASP A 71 32.28 -7.81 -18.03
C ASP A 71 32.38 -8.50 -16.66
N LYS A 72 31.60 -8.06 -15.66
CA LYS A 72 31.45 -8.76 -14.37
C LYS A 72 30.86 -10.16 -14.57
N PHE A 73 29.80 -10.28 -15.38
CA PHE A 73 29.08 -11.55 -15.59
C PHE A 73 29.78 -12.48 -16.58
N LYS A 74 30.50 -11.96 -17.59
CA LYS A 74 31.30 -12.78 -18.51
C LYS A 74 32.38 -13.61 -17.81
N ASN A 75 32.92 -13.10 -16.71
CA ASN A 75 34.00 -13.74 -15.96
C ASN A 75 33.50 -14.58 -14.76
N MET A 76 32.20 -14.55 -14.46
CA MET A 76 31.62 -15.35 -13.39
C MET A 76 31.26 -16.76 -13.85
N SER A 77 31.47 -17.73 -12.98
CA SER A 77 30.93 -19.08 -13.15
C SER A 77 29.41 -19.06 -13.04
N VAL A 78 28.74 -20.02 -13.68
CA VAL A 78 27.27 -20.18 -13.62
C VAL A 78 26.78 -20.26 -12.16
N GLN A 79 27.55 -20.90 -11.27
CA GLN A 79 27.22 -21.02 -9.86
C GLN A 79 27.24 -19.67 -9.13
N GLU A 80 28.17 -18.77 -9.48
CA GLU A 80 28.23 -17.42 -8.91
C GLU A 80 27.06 -16.57 -9.40
N ILE A 81 26.69 -16.66 -10.67
CA ILE A 81 25.55 -15.94 -11.25
C ILE A 81 24.25 -16.38 -10.56
N SER A 82 24.04 -17.69 -10.41
CA SER A 82 22.86 -18.21 -9.70
C SER A 82 22.81 -17.71 -8.26
N ARG A 83 23.95 -17.65 -7.56
CA ARG A 83 24.02 -17.13 -6.19
C ARG A 83 23.66 -15.65 -6.12
N GLU A 84 24.21 -14.83 -7.00
CA GLU A 84 23.91 -13.39 -7.08
C GLU A 84 22.43 -13.14 -7.40
N ARG A 85 21.85 -13.92 -8.32
CA ARG A 85 20.43 -13.87 -8.66
C ARG A 85 19.55 -14.20 -7.46
N ASP A 86 19.84 -15.28 -6.73
CA ASP A 86 19.06 -15.68 -5.56
C ASP A 86 19.16 -14.66 -4.43
N VAL A 87 20.33 -14.03 -4.25
CA VAL A 87 20.49 -12.90 -3.31
C VAL A 87 19.64 -11.72 -3.74
N ALA A 88 19.69 -11.33 -5.01
CA ALA A 88 18.92 -10.21 -5.54
C ALA A 88 17.41 -10.45 -5.44
N TYR A 89 16.94 -11.67 -5.70
CA TYR A 89 15.53 -12.03 -5.54
C TYR A 89 15.07 -11.90 -4.09
N ARG A 90 15.86 -12.43 -3.13
CA ARG A 90 15.55 -12.26 -1.69
C ARG A 90 15.52 -10.79 -1.26
N LEU A 91 16.36 -9.95 -1.85
CA LEU A 91 16.34 -8.51 -1.58
C LEU A 91 15.09 -7.84 -2.14
N ALA A 92 14.67 -8.22 -3.36
CA ALA A 92 13.43 -7.73 -3.96
C ALA A 92 12.20 -8.10 -3.10
N LEU A 93 12.11 -9.36 -2.65
CA LEU A 93 11.03 -9.79 -1.74
C LEU A 93 11.04 -9.01 -0.42
N LYS A 94 12.22 -8.73 0.15
CA LYS A 94 12.32 -7.91 1.37
C LYS A 94 11.90 -6.46 1.15
N ALA A 95 12.19 -5.90 -0.02
CA ALA A 95 11.76 -4.57 -0.39
C ALA A 95 10.23 -4.51 -0.49
N GLU A 96 9.62 -5.47 -1.19
CA GLU A 96 8.17 -5.62 -1.32
C GLU A 96 7.48 -5.74 0.06
N GLN A 97 8.03 -6.55 0.98
CA GLN A 97 7.53 -6.65 2.35
C GLN A 97 7.62 -5.31 3.10
N ARG A 98 8.72 -4.59 2.95
CA ARG A 98 8.93 -3.28 3.60
C ARG A 98 7.93 -2.25 3.08
N ASP A 99 7.68 -2.23 1.78
CA ASP A 99 6.75 -1.32 1.14
C ASP A 99 5.30 -1.63 1.55
N GLY A 100 4.95 -2.92 1.63
CA GLY A 100 3.70 -3.40 2.21
C GLY A 100 3.52 -2.92 3.67
N MET A 101 4.52 -3.13 4.52
CA MET A 101 4.50 -2.68 5.92
C MET A 101 4.36 -1.16 6.04
N GLN A 102 5.09 -0.39 5.23
CA GLN A 102 5.00 1.06 5.23
C GLN A 102 3.60 1.53 4.82
N SER A 103 2.98 0.86 3.84
CA SER A 103 1.62 1.15 3.40
C SER A 103 0.60 0.86 4.51
N ILE A 104 0.71 -0.27 5.20
CA ILE A 104 -0.14 -0.59 6.37
C ILE A 104 -0.04 0.52 7.41
N ILE A 105 1.17 0.91 7.81
CA ILE A 105 1.38 1.94 8.85
C ILE A 105 0.74 3.27 8.44
N ARG A 106 0.97 3.72 7.20
CA ARG A 106 0.41 4.98 6.68
C ARG A 106 -1.11 4.96 6.70
N PHE A 107 -1.73 3.91 6.19
CA PHE A 107 -3.19 3.82 6.11
C PHE A 107 -3.85 3.52 7.46
N PHE A 108 -3.15 2.87 8.38
CA PHE A 108 -3.61 2.72 9.76
C PHE A 108 -3.73 4.07 10.47
N ILE A 109 -2.74 4.97 10.28
CA ILE A 109 -2.82 6.35 10.79
C ILE A 109 -4.02 7.10 10.19
N VAL A 110 -4.23 6.98 8.87
CA VAL A 110 -5.40 7.56 8.20
C VAL A 110 -6.70 7.04 8.83
N LEU A 111 -6.79 5.74 9.10
CA LEU A 111 -7.96 5.12 9.70
C LEU A 111 -8.23 5.65 11.11
N LEU A 112 -7.20 5.85 11.93
CA LEU A 112 -7.33 6.47 13.26
C LEU A 112 -7.89 7.90 13.19
N ILE A 113 -7.39 8.72 12.25
CA ILE A 113 -7.89 10.08 12.04
C ILE A 113 -9.36 10.04 11.58
N GLN A 114 -9.69 9.13 10.67
CA GLN A 114 -11.06 8.95 10.17
C GLN A 114 -12.04 8.56 11.27
N ILE A 115 -11.64 7.68 12.19
CA ILE A 115 -12.45 7.31 13.36
C ILE A 115 -12.74 8.54 14.22
N ILE A 116 -11.74 9.36 14.52
CA ILE A 116 -11.91 10.57 15.33
C ILE A 116 -12.88 11.54 14.65
N LEU A 117 -12.67 11.84 13.37
CA LEU A 117 -13.55 12.74 12.60
C LEU A 117 -14.98 12.20 12.55
N PHE A 118 -15.15 10.91 12.25
CA PHE A 118 -16.45 10.27 12.24
C PHE A 118 -17.16 10.40 13.58
N ILE A 119 -16.49 10.11 14.70
CA ILE A 119 -17.09 10.23 16.05
C ILE A 119 -17.53 11.68 16.33
N VAL A 120 -16.72 12.68 15.98
CA VAL A 120 -17.06 14.09 16.18
C VAL A 120 -18.30 14.48 15.37
N HIS A 121 -18.31 14.18 14.06
CA HIS A 121 -19.43 14.51 13.18
C HIS A 121 -20.70 13.72 13.52
N TRP A 122 -20.56 12.46 13.88
CA TRP A 122 -21.67 11.61 14.32
C TRP A 122 -22.31 12.15 15.60
N ARG A 123 -21.51 12.53 16.61
CA ARG A 123 -22.03 13.17 17.83
C ARG A 123 -22.73 14.49 17.54
N LEU A 124 -22.22 15.28 16.60
CA LEU A 124 -22.85 16.54 16.19
C LEU A 124 -24.23 16.28 15.55
N ALA A 125 -24.33 15.31 14.64
CA ALA A 125 -25.58 14.91 14.02
C ALA A 125 -26.59 14.37 15.06
N GLN A 126 -26.14 13.52 15.99
CA GLN A 126 -27.00 13.01 17.07
C GLN A 126 -27.57 14.12 17.95
N ARG A 127 -26.74 15.10 18.35
CA ARG A 127 -27.20 16.23 19.18
C ARG A 127 -28.27 17.07 18.50
N GLN A 128 -28.20 17.25 17.18
CA GLN A 128 -29.23 17.98 16.44
C GLN A 128 -30.55 17.21 16.46
N ARG A 129 -30.51 15.89 16.25
CA ARG A 129 -31.70 15.02 16.30
C ARG A 129 -32.35 14.91 17.67
N SER A 130 -31.57 14.96 18.76
CA SER A 130 -32.10 14.93 20.12
C SER A 130 -32.66 16.27 20.61
N SER A 131 -32.51 17.34 19.82
CA SER A 131 -33.02 18.69 20.14
C SER A 131 -34.35 19.01 19.45
N ASP A 132 -34.95 18.01 18.79
CA ASP A 132 -36.28 17.99 18.18
C ASP A 132 -37.20 17.04 18.96
#